data_AF-A0A503BDI4-F1
#
_entry.id   AF-A0A503BDI4-F1
#
_cell.length_a   1.000
_cell.length_b   1.000
_cell.length_c   1.000
_cell.angle_alpha   90.00
_cell.angle_beta   90.00
_cell.angle_gamma   90.00
#
_symmetry.space_group_name_H-M   'P 1'
#
loop_
_entity.id
_entity.type
_entity.pdbx_description
1 polymer ?
#
loop_
_entity_poly.entity_id
_entity_poly.type
_entity_poly.pdbx_seq_one_letter_code
_entity_poly.pdbx_strand_id
1 'polypeptide(L)' 'MKSDFSAARVHLDRAYHYLGGDDPMSQTGREALDAIIEAVAFEEFKQPRQQAEVLPFPDVRRF' A
#
# COMPACT_ATOMS: atom_id res chain seq x y z
N MET A 1 16.81 -4.05 8.58
CA MET A 1 15.36 -4.36 8.46
C MET A 1 14.78 -3.36 7.47
N LYS A 2 14.09 -3.80 6.41
CA LYS A 2 13.39 -2.88 5.49
C LYS A 2 11.96 -2.71 5.99
N SER A 3 11.42 -1.49 5.92
CA SER A 3 10.02 -1.24 6.22
C SER A 3 9.13 -1.87 5.16
N ASP A 4 8.08 -2.57 5.59
CA ASP A 4 7.05 -3.12 4.70
C ASP A 4 5.92 -2.10 4.53
N PHE A 5 6.09 -1.20 3.55
CA PHE A 5 5.11 -0.15 3.24
C PHE A 5 3.80 -0.73 2.71
N SER A 6 3.84 -1.89 2.04
CA SER A 6 2.63 -2.55 1.52
C SER A 6 1.74 -3.07 2.66
N ALA A 7 2.34 -3.73 3.67
CA ALA A 7 1.62 -4.17 4.85
C ALA A 7 1.09 -2.99 5.66
N ALA A 8 1.90 -1.94 5.84
CA ALA A 8 1.48 -0.73 6.53
C ALA A 8 0.25 -0.09 5.87
N ARG A 9 0.24 0.06 4.54
CA ARG A 9 -0.88 0.63 3.80
C ARG A 9 -2.18 -0.16 4.00
N VAL A 10 -2.12 -1.48 3.91
CA VAL A 10 -3.29 -2.36 4.13
C VAL A 10 -3.88 -2.19 5.53
N HIS A 11 -3.05 -2.01 6.56
CA HIS A 11 -3.53 -1.80 7.92
C HIS A 11 -4.13 -0.41 8.13
N LEU A 12 -3.57 0.62 7.50
CA LEU A 12 -4.11 1.97 7.54
C LEU A 12 -5.46 2.08 6.82
N ASP A 13 -5.61 1.46 5.65
CA ASP A 13 -6.89 1.40 4.92
C ASP A 13 -8.00 0.77 5.78
N ARG A 14 -7.67 -0.31 6.49
CA ARG A 14 -8.62 -0.94 7.42
C ARG A 14 -8.99 -0.03 8.58
N ALA A 15 -8.02 0.67 9.16
CA ALA A 15 -8.28 1.62 10.24
C ALA A 15 -9.18 2.76 9.78
N TYR A 16 -8.98 3.27 8.56
CA TYR A 16 -9.82 4.31 7.96
C TYR A 16 -11.27 3.84 7.86
N HIS A 17 -11.51 2.61 7.39
CA HIS A 17 -12.85 2.06 7.29
C HIS A 17 -13.51 1.76 8.64
N TYR A 18 -12.73 1.45 9.68
CA TYR A 18 -13.27 1.29 11.03
C TYR A 18 -13.69 2.61 11.68
N LEU A 19 -13.08 3.73 11.30
CA LEU A 19 -13.52 5.08 11.69
C LEU A 19 -14.69 5.57 10.82
N GLY A 20 -15.71 4.72 10.62
CA GLY A 20 -16.84 5.00 9.75
C GLY A 20 -17.90 5.95 10.32
N GLY A 21 -17.79 6.35 11.59
CA GLY A 21 -18.76 7.22 12.26
C GLY A 21 -18.75 8.67 11.75
N ASP A 22 -19.86 9.38 11.94
CA ASP A 22 -19.99 10.80 11.60
C ASP A 22 -19.62 11.73 12.77
N ASP A 23 -19.11 11.17 13.87
CA ASP A 23 -18.63 11.98 14.98
C ASP A 23 -17.33 12.73 14.59
N PRO A 24 -17.06 13.90 15.20
CA PRO A 24 -15.90 14.71 14.86
C PRO A 24 -14.58 13.97 14.96
N MET A 25 -14.44 13.04 15.91
CA MET A 25 -13.20 12.26 16.09
C MET A 25 -13.00 11.28 14.93
N SER A 26 -14.05 10.61 14.47
CA SER A 26 -14.01 9.74 13.29
C SER A 26 -13.71 10.52 12.01
N GLN A 27 -14.25 11.73 11.84
CA GLN A 27 -13.94 12.60 10.69
C GLN A 27 -12.47 13.03 10.70
N THR A 28 -12.00 13.68 11.77
CA THR A 28 -10.60 14.11 11.88
C THR A 28 -9.62 12.92 11.82
N GLY A 29 -10.00 11.78 12.40
CA GLY A 29 -9.21 10.56 12.34
C GLY A 29 -9.06 10.01 10.92
N ARG A 30 -10.14 10.00 10.13
CA ARG A 30 -10.10 9.62 8.71
C ARG A 30 -9.22 10.56 7.89
N GLU A 31 -9.32 11.88 8.09
CA GLU A 31 -8.47 12.87 7.42
C GLU A 31 -6.98 12.64 7.73
N ALA A 32 -6.64 12.39 8.99
CA ALA A 32 -5.27 12.10 9.38
C ALA A 32 -4.75 10.78 8.79
N LEU A 33 -5.59 9.73 8.77
CA LEU A 33 -5.23 8.45 8.17
C LEU A 33 -5.02 8.57 6.66
N ASP A 34 -5.84 9.35 5.95
CA ASP A 34 -5.72 9.58 4.52
C ASP A 34 -4.34 10.18 4.17
N ALA A 35 -3.92 11.22 4.91
CA ALA A 35 -2.61 11.84 4.73
C ALA A 35 -1.44 10.85 4.96
N ILE A 36 -1.58 9.92 5.92
CA ILE A 36 -0.56 8.90 6.19
C ILE A 36 -0.57 7.83 5.09
N ILE A 37 -1.75 7.40 4.62
CA ILE A 37 -1.89 6.44 3.52
C ILE A 37 -1.22 6.98 2.25
N GLU A 38 -1.43 8.25 1.92
CA GLU A 38 -0.79 8.91 0.78
C GLU A 38 0.74 8.92 0.92
N ALA A 39 1.25 9.32 2.10
CA ALA A 39 2.69 9.34 2.36
C ALA A 39 3.32 7.94 2.27
N VAL A 40 2.65 6.92 2.81
CA VAL A 40 3.10 5.52 2.73
C VAL A 40 3.10 5.03 1.29
N ALA A 41 2.05 5.32 0.52
CA ALA A 41 1.98 4.94 -0.89
C ALA A 41 3.11 5.60 -1.69
N PHE A 42 3.39 6.87 -1.44
CA PHE A 42 4.49 7.59 -2.10
C PHE A 42 5.85 6.93 -1.83
N GLU A 43 6.13 6.56 -0.58
CA GLU A 43 7.37 5.83 -0.24
C GLU A 43 7.39 4.41 -0.81
N GLU A 44 6.26 3.69 -0.84
CA GLU A 44 6.13 2.40 -1.53
C GLU A 44 6.52 2.51 -3.01
N PHE A 45 6.04 3.54 -3.71
CA PHE A 45 6.31 3.76 -5.14
C PHE A 45 7.72 4.28 -5.43
N LYS A 46 8.32 5.04 -4.51
CA LYS A 46 9.71 5.50 -4.63
C LYS A 46 10.72 4.38 -4.52
N GLN A 47 10.42 3.35 -3.73
CA GLN A 47 11.34 2.24 -3.60
C GLN A 47 11.58 1.64 -4.98
N PRO A 48 12.85 1.46 -5.39
CA PRO A 48 13.11 0.73 -6.61
C PRO A 48 12.43 -0.63 -6.43
N ARG A 49 11.41 -0.91 -7.27
CA ARG A 49 10.77 -2.23 -7.33
C ARG A 49 11.92 -3.21 -7.33
N GLN A 50 12.08 -3.94 -6.22
CA GLN A 50 13.20 -4.86 -6.05
C GLN A 50 13.32 -5.61 -7.35
N GLN A 51 14.50 -5.59 -7.98
CA GLN A 51 14.77 -6.15 -9.32
C GLN A 51 13.87 -7.36 -9.54
N ALA A 52 12.73 -7.13 -10.20
CA ALA A 52 11.75 -8.19 -10.33
C ALA A 52 12.37 -9.17 -11.31
N GLU A 53 12.42 -10.44 -10.92
CA GLU A 53 12.89 -11.47 -11.84
C GLU A 53 11.90 -11.50 -13.01
N VAL A 54 12.36 -11.04 -14.18
CA VAL A 54 11.59 -11.15 -15.41
C VAL A 54 11.63 -12.61 -15.82
N LEU A 55 10.53 -13.33 -15.57
CA LEU A 55 10.40 -14.71 -16.00
C LEU A 55 10.20 -14.76 -17.52
N PRO A 56 11.12 -15.37 -18.29
CA PRO A 56 10.95 -15.50 -19.72
C PRO A 56 9.76 -16.41 -20.03
N PHE A 57 8.97 -16.05 -21.04
CA PHE A 57 7.90 -16.91 -21.51
C PHE A 57 8.51 -18.19 -22.13
N PRO A 58 8.02 -19.41 -21.79
CA PRO A 58 8.58 -20.63 -22.32
C PRO A 58 8.38 -20.71 -23.84
N ASP A 59 9.47 -20.69 -24.60
CA ASP A 59 9.49 -20.87 -26.06
C ASP A 59 9.32 -22.36 -26.37
N VAL A 60 8.13 -22.91 -26.09
CA VAL A 60 7.77 -24.28 -26.50
C VAL A 60 7.44 -24.29 -27.98
N ARG A 61 8.49 -24.23 -28.82
CA ARG A 61 8.40 -24.72 -30.19
C ARG A 61 8.35 -26.24 -30.14
N ARG A 62 7.13 -26.76 -30.12
CA ARG A 62 6.86 -28.16 -30.44
C ARG A 62 7.23 -28.36 -31.92
N PHE A 63 8.31 -29.10 -32.17
CA PHE A 63 8.55 -29.76 -33.44
C PHE A 63 7.80 -31.10 -33.48
#